data_AF-A0A1F7YXD3-F1
#
_entry.id   AF-A0A1F7YXD3-F1
#
_cell.length_a   1.000
_cell.length_b   1.000
_cell.length_c   1.000
_cell.angle_alpha   90.00
_cell.angle_beta   90.00
_cell.angle_gamma   90.00
#
_symmetry.space_group_name_H-M   'P 1'
#
loop_
_entity.id
_entity.type
_entity.pdbx_description
1 polymer ?
#
loop_
_entity_poly.entity_id
_entity_poly.type
_entity_poly.pdbx_seq_one_letter_code
_entity_poly.pdbx_strand_id
1 'polypeptide(L)'
;MDRKFKLVTFLTTLVFLITFSLDFFSEIITTYANTQPPSFPSCTEKIFEQDGDWAHYDFGVHGVPGVANLEGSDDVYSLSGGNFLQCFCPLGSDQGIQSDWWRVGYLGLSESEIGNFLSQGWIKEQGSGWNLFDDTYLVKNSNFSCVQPTPTPTPTTIPTITPTPTTTFVPTATPTPGPEPEQARCTGLSVSPQEGTAPLTVRFTGSGFDKNGPILEYEFDFGDSSGFQPQVWKQKEPEAAHRYENPGTFVATVKVKDQAGIWRDGNSDCKKTITVHGKPQVLAAAKVKGLPEAGSPIGASGVIISLGSLGVYLYKRFKII
;
A
#
# COMPACT_ATOMS: atom_id res chain seq x y z
N MET A 1 -13.02 23.65 80.10
CA MET A 1 -13.40 23.76 78.69
C MET A 1 -12.23 24.25 77.84
N ASP A 2 -11.46 23.44 77.15
CA ASP A 2 -10.94 22.11 77.49
C ASP A 2 -9.68 21.93 76.62
N ARG A 3 -8.51 21.70 77.22
CA ARG A 3 -7.28 21.40 76.46
C ARG A 3 -7.48 20.19 75.55
N LYS A 4 -8.40 19.28 75.93
CA LYS A 4 -8.84 18.14 75.12
C LYS A 4 -9.56 18.57 73.85
N PHE A 5 -10.38 19.63 73.90
CA PHE A 5 -11.10 20.13 72.72
C PHE A 5 -10.13 20.72 71.70
N LYS A 6 -9.14 21.52 72.14
CA LYS A 6 -8.11 22.08 71.25
C LYS A 6 -7.20 21.00 70.63
N LEU A 7 -6.88 19.94 71.38
CA LEU A 7 -6.06 18.83 70.88
C LEU A 7 -6.83 17.99 69.84
N VAL A 8 -8.12 17.74 70.07
CA VAL A 8 -8.98 17.03 69.12
C VAL A 8 -9.15 17.84 67.84
N THR A 9 -9.42 19.15 67.94
CA THR A 9 -9.52 20.01 66.75
C THR A 9 -8.21 20.04 65.95
N PHE A 10 -7.06 20.15 66.63
CA PHE A 10 -5.75 20.16 65.97
C PHE A 10 -5.42 18.84 65.27
N LEU A 11 -5.67 17.69 65.92
CA LEU A 11 -5.49 16.38 65.28
C LEU A 11 -6.44 16.19 64.10
N THR A 12 -7.70 16.63 64.21
CA THR A 12 -8.65 16.51 63.09
C THR A 12 -8.25 17.36 61.90
N THR A 13 -7.75 18.58 62.11
CA THR A 13 -7.25 19.43 61.01
C THR A 13 -5.96 18.89 60.39
N LEU A 14 -5.07 18.28 61.19
CA LEU A 14 -3.83 17.70 60.69
C LEU A 14 -4.10 16.44 59.86
N VAL A 15 -5.02 15.59 60.29
CA VAL A 15 -5.45 14.40 59.52
C VAL A 15 -6.16 14.82 58.22
N PHE A 16 -6.98 15.89 58.25
CA PHE A 16 -7.60 16.43 57.03
C PHE A 16 -6.57 17.01 56.06
N LEU A 17 -5.54 17.71 56.54
CA LEU A 17 -4.49 18.24 55.68
C LEU A 17 -3.60 17.13 55.10
N ILE A 18 -3.30 16.08 55.87
CA ILE A 18 -2.50 14.93 55.40
C ILE A 18 -3.28 14.13 54.35
N THR A 19 -4.58 13.87 54.58
CA THR A 19 -5.44 13.17 53.60
C THR A 19 -5.67 14.00 52.34
N PHE A 20 -5.92 15.32 52.47
CA PHE A 20 -6.05 16.21 51.31
C PHE A 20 -4.75 16.38 50.52
N SER A 21 -3.58 16.26 51.17
CA SER A 21 -2.28 16.24 50.47
C SER A 21 -1.91 14.89 49.85
N LEU A 22 -2.51 13.78 50.31
CA LEU A 22 -2.33 12.44 49.75
C LEU A 22 -3.34 12.13 48.63
N ASP A 23 -4.51 12.78 48.64
CA ASP A 23 -5.51 12.71 47.56
C ASP A 23 -5.20 13.68 46.40
N PHE A 24 -4.19 14.55 46.52
CA PHE A 24 -3.65 15.33 45.40
C PHE A 24 -2.51 14.62 44.66
N PHE A 25 -2.11 13.43 45.11
CA PHE A 25 -1.13 12.55 44.46
C PHE A 25 -1.75 11.24 43.97
N SER A 26 -3.07 11.14 43.87
CA SER A 26 -3.72 10.05 43.17
C SER A 26 -4.16 10.51 41.78
N GLU A 27 -3.57 9.86 40.78
CA GLU A 27 -4.07 9.76 39.40
C GLU A 27 -3.81 10.94 38.46
N ILE A 28 -2.52 11.21 38.21
CA ILE A 28 -2.13 11.37 36.79
C ILE A 28 -2.21 9.96 36.20
N ILE A 29 -3.39 9.57 35.71
CA ILE A 29 -3.47 8.50 34.72
C ILE A 29 -2.77 9.09 33.50
N THR A 30 -1.47 8.81 33.36
CA THR A 30 -0.84 8.83 32.05
C THR A 30 -1.60 7.78 31.26
N THR A 31 -2.56 8.25 30.46
CA THR A 31 -3.15 7.45 29.39
C THR A 31 -2.02 7.19 28.40
N TYR A 32 -1.19 6.19 28.68
CA TYR A 32 -0.37 5.59 27.64
C TYR A 32 -1.37 5.04 26.64
N ALA A 33 -1.37 5.62 25.43
CA ALA A 33 -2.02 4.97 24.31
C ALA A 33 -1.41 3.57 24.26
N ASN A 34 -2.20 2.54 24.57
CA ASN A 34 -1.74 1.16 24.51
C ASN A 34 -1.57 0.83 23.03
N THR A 35 -0.41 1.17 22.46
CA THR A 35 -0.12 0.98 21.05
C THR A 35 0.06 -0.51 20.82
N GLN A 36 -0.99 -1.20 20.41
CA GLN A 36 -0.93 -2.60 20.00
C GLN A 36 -0.60 -2.67 18.49
N PRO A 37 0.14 -3.70 18.04
CA PRO A 37 0.37 -3.90 16.63
C PRO A 37 -0.97 -4.10 15.89
N PRO A 38 -1.11 -3.59 14.66
CA PRO A 38 -2.31 -3.82 13.86
C PRO A 38 -2.44 -5.31 13.53
N SER A 39 -3.65 -5.74 13.17
CA SER A 39 -3.84 -7.07 12.62
C SER A 39 -3.31 -7.13 11.19
N PHE A 40 -2.41 -8.08 10.92
CA PHE A 40 -1.93 -8.37 9.57
C PHE A 40 -2.75 -9.46 8.90
N PRO A 41 -2.91 -9.43 7.57
CA PRO A 41 -3.38 -10.58 6.82
C PRO A 41 -2.36 -11.72 6.86
N SER A 42 -2.76 -12.93 6.49
CA SER A 42 -1.86 -14.09 6.44
C SER A 42 -1.54 -14.48 5.00
N CYS A 43 -0.28 -14.82 4.74
CA CYS A 43 0.19 -15.46 3.54
C CYS A 43 -0.46 -16.85 3.43
N THR A 44 -1.49 -16.95 2.59
CA THR A 44 -2.28 -18.17 2.38
C THR A 44 -2.42 -18.40 0.88
N GLU A 45 -2.83 -19.59 0.45
CA GLU A 45 -2.99 -19.92 -0.99
C GLU A 45 -3.76 -18.85 -1.77
N LYS A 46 -4.78 -18.25 -1.14
CA LYS A 46 -5.59 -17.20 -1.76
C LYS A 46 -4.85 -15.88 -1.99
N ILE A 47 -3.84 -15.55 -1.18
CA ILE A 47 -3.04 -14.34 -1.39
C ILE A 47 -2.19 -14.46 -2.66
N PHE A 48 -1.69 -15.67 -2.95
CA PHE A 48 -0.91 -15.97 -4.16
C PHE A 48 -1.74 -16.00 -5.45
N GLU A 49 -3.06 -15.84 -5.38
CA GLU A 49 -3.87 -15.70 -6.59
C GLU A 49 -3.59 -14.38 -7.32
N GLN A 50 -2.93 -13.41 -6.67
CA GLN A 50 -2.53 -12.14 -7.25
C GLN A 50 -1.10 -11.80 -6.83
N ASP A 51 -0.28 -11.41 -7.80
CA ASP A 51 1.07 -10.89 -7.57
C ASP A 51 1.07 -9.75 -6.53
N GLY A 52 2.14 -9.66 -5.75
CA GLY A 52 2.35 -8.59 -4.79
C GLY A 52 2.24 -7.21 -5.45
N ASP A 53 1.32 -6.39 -4.94
CA ASP A 53 1.03 -5.08 -5.51
C ASP A 53 2.19 -4.08 -5.33
N TRP A 54 3.03 -4.29 -4.31
CA TRP A 54 4.24 -3.50 -4.04
C TRP A 54 5.49 -4.09 -4.69
N ALA A 55 5.68 -5.40 -4.63
CA ALA A 55 6.77 -6.11 -5.31
C ALA A 55 6.35 -7.55 -5.62
N HIS A 56 6.79 -8.08 -6.75
CA HIS A 56 6.55 -9.46 -7.16
C HIS A 56 7.77 -9.99 -7.90
N TYR A 57 8.25 -11.15 -7.47
CA TYR A 57 9.37 -11.85 -8.07
C TYR A 57 9.08 -13.36 -8.09
N ASP A 58 9.02 -13.93 -9.29
CA ASP A 58 8.90 -15.39 -9.48
C ASP A 58 10.12 -16.15 -8.93
N PHE A 59 11.29 -15.50 -8.95
CA PHE A 59 12.56 -16.03 -8.43
C PHE A 59 13.56 -14.90 -8.19
N GLY A 60 14.52 -15.13 -7.30
CA GLY A 60 15.63 -14.22 -7.04
C GLY A 60 16.21 -14.42 -5.65
N VAL A 61 17.19 -13.59 -5.30
CA VAL A 61 17.73 -13.53 -3.93
C VAL A 61 17.07 -12.37 -3.21
N HIS A 62 16.31 -12.68 -2.16
CA HIS A 62 15.49 -11.73 -1.41
C HIS A 62 15.90 -11.70 0.05
N GLY A 63 15.85 -10.52 0.66
CA GLY A 63 16.11 -10.38 2.08
C GLY A 63 14.89 -10.77 2.90
N VAL A 64 15.13 -11.44 4.03
CA VAL A 64 14.15 -11.63 5.09
C VAL A 64 14.71 -11.05 6.40
N PRO A 65 14.05 -10.07 7.03
CA PRO A 65 14.55 -9.41 8.24
C PRO A 65 14.85 -10.39 9.36
N GLY A 66 16.02 -10.23 9.99
CA GLY A 66 16.47 -11.11 11.07
C GLY A 66 16.77 -12.56 10.68
N VAL A 67 16.76 -12.89 9.38
CA VAL A 67 17.10 -14.22 8.87
C VAL A 67 18.37 -14.16 8.01
N ALA A 68 18.23 -13.94 6.70
CA ALA A 68 19.32 -13.83 5.73
C ALA A 68 18.75 -13.44 4.36
N ASN A 69 19.63 -13.26 3.38
CA ASN A 69 19.23 -13.28 1.97
C ASN A 69 19.05 -14.74 1.54
N LEU A 70 17.89 -15.05 0.99
CA LEU A 70 17.50 -16.40 0.57
C LEU A 70 17.08 -16.37 -0.89
N GLU A 71 17.35 -17.46 -1.61
CA GLU A 71 16.87 -17.63 -2.98
C GLU A 71 15.44 -18.19 -2.96
N GLY A 72 14.54 -17.63 -3.75
CA GLY A 72 13.12 -18.00 -3.75
C GLY A 72 12.25 -17.01 -4.52
N SER A 73 10.93 -17.20 -4.44
CA SER A 73 9.96 -16.21 -4.91
C SER A 73 9.55 -15.28 -3.76
N ASP A 74 9.16 -14.05 -4.10
CA ASP A 74 8.86 -13.01 -3.11
C ASP A 74 7.72 -12.10 -3.60
N ASP A 75 6.65 -12.06 -2.81
CA ASP A 75 5.55 -11.11 -2.99
C ASP A 75 5.50 -10.15 -1.80
N VAL A 76 5.42 -8.86 -2.10
CA VAL A 76 5.23 -7.80 -1.11
C VAL A 76 3.93 -7.07 -1.39
N TYR A 77 3.08 -7.00 -0.37
CA TYR A 77 1.79 -6.35 -0.43
C TYR A 77 1.78 -5.09 0.42
N SER A 78 1.33 -3.98 -0.17
CA SER A 78 1.10 -2.73 0.52
C SER A 78 -0.23 -2.76 1.28
N LEU A 79 -0.19 -2.36 2.54
CA LEU A 79 -1.34 -2.33 3.44
C LEU A 79 -1.66 -0.91 3.90
N SER A 80 -2.85 -0.74 4.46
CA SER A 80 -3.26 0.51 5.07
C SER A 80 -2.28 0.96 6.16
N GLY A 81 -2.08 2.26 6.30
CA GLY A 81 -1.15 2.82 7.30
C GLY A 81 0.31 2.85 6.84
N GLY A 82 0.60 2.44 5.59
CA GLY A 82 1.96 2.25 5.11
C GLY A 82 2.64 1.02 5.71
N ASN A 83 1.85 0.05 6.17
CA ASN A 83 2.34 -1.26 6.59
C ASN A 83 2.53 -2.15 5.35
N PHE A 84 3.30 -3.23 5.49
CA PHE A 84 3.50 -4.19 4.42
C PHE A 84 3.37 -5.63 4.93
N LEU A 85 2.99 -6.53 4.03
CA LEU A 85 3.06 -7.96 4.23
C LEU A 85 4.02 -8.52 3.18
N GLN A 86 5.05 -9.23 3.61
CA GLN A 86 5.93 -9.98 2.71
C GLN A 86 5.60 -11.46 2.82
N CYS A 87 5.42 -12.12 1.68
CA CYS A 87 5.23 -13.56 1.58
C CYS A 87 6.39 -14.16 0.77
N PHE A 88 7.43 -14.61 1.48
CA PHE A 88 8.62 -15.19 0.85
C PHE A 88 8.54 -16.71 0.82
N CYS A 89 8.80 -17.31 -0.35
CA CYS A 89 8.85 -18.75 -0.54
C CYS A 89 10.25 -19.20 -0.98
N PRO A 90 11.04 -19.81 -0.07
CA PRO A 90 12.38 -20.27 -0.39
C PRO A 90 12.37 -21.37 -1.46
N LEU A 91 13.35 -21.32 -2.37
CA LEU A 91 13.54 -22.34 -3.40
C LEU A 91 13.80 -23.72 -2.75
N GLY A 92 12.99 -24.71 -3.13
CA GLY A 92 13.11 -26.07 -2.61
C GLY A 92 12.53 -26.29 -1.21
N SER A 93 11.69 -25.37 -0.71
CA SER A 93 10.98 -25.47 0.56
C SER A 93 9.47 -25.27 0.38
N ASP A 94 8.68 -26.08 1.08
CA ASP A 94 7.22 -25.92 1.15
C ASP A 94 6.82 -24.99 2.32
N GLN A 95 7.78 -24.62 3.17
CA GLN A 95 7.62 -23.69 4.28
C GLN A 95 8.11 -22.31 3.87
N GLY A 96 7.19 -21.34 3.85
CA GLY A 96 7.45 -19.94 3.58
C GLY A 96 7.62 -19.11 4.84
N ILE A 97 8.11 -17.88 4.65
CA ILE A 97 8.27 -16.88 5.70
C ILE A 97 7.38 -15.68 5.39
N GLN A 98 6.43 -15.44 6.28
CA GLN A 98 5.62 -14.24 6.31
C GLN A 98 6.34 -13.20 7.17
N SER A 99 6.54 -11.99 6.67
CA SER A 99 7.07 -10.87 7.44
C SER A 99 6.00 -9.76 7.56
N ASP A 100 5.58 -9.47 8.79
CA ASP A 100 4.62 -8.40 9.09
C ASP A 100 5.36 -7.09 9.35
N TRP A 101 5.31 -6.16 8.42
CA TRP A 101 6.01 -4.87 8.49
C TRP A 101 5.09 -3.78 9.06
N TRP A 102 5.24 -3.50 10.35
CA TRP A 102 4.50 -2.45 11.02
C TRP A 102 5.30 -1.15 11.00
N ARG A 103 4.80 -0.16 10.25
CA ARG A 103 5.38 1.18 10.20
C ARG A 103 5.07 1.91 11.50
N VAL A 104 6.11 2.32 12.23
CA VAL A 104 5.98 2.89 13.58
C VAL A 104 6.56 4.29 13.74
N GLY A 105 7.42 4.77 12.83
CA GLY A 105 8.08 6.06 13.09
C GLY A 105 7.14 7.26 13.11
N TYR A 106 6.01 7.21 12.38
CA TYR A 106 4.95 8.24 12.50
C TYR A 106 4.13 8.13 13.80
N LEU A 107 4.17 6.99 14.50
CA LEU A 107 3.45 6.81 15.77
C LEU A 107 4.18 7.46 16.96
N GLY A 108 5.45 7.85 16.79
CA GLY A 108 6.22 8.50 17.84
C GLY A 108 6.47 7.63 19.07
N LEU A 109 6.54 6.31 18.89
CA LEU A 109 6.83 5.37 19.98
C LEU A 109 8.19 5.70 20.63
N SER A 110 8.24 5.67 21.97
CA SER A 110 9.49 5.81 22.70
C SER A 110 10.39 4.59 22.51
N GLU A 111 11.71 4.76 22.70
CA GLU A 111 12.66 3.65 22.65
C GLU A 111 12.35 2.55 23.69
N SER A 112 11.69 2.89 24.80
CA SER A 112 11.23 1.89 25.78
C SER A 112 10.06 1.06 25.25
N GLU A 113 9.12 1.67 24.54
CA GLU A 113 7.99 0.96 23.92
C GLU A 113 8.48 0.07 22.78
N ILE A 114 9.38 0.59 21.94
CA ILE A 114 10.08 -0.21 20.93
C ILE A 114 10.79 -1.40 21.59
N GLY A 115 11.55 -1.15 22.67
CA GLY A 115 12.24 -2.20 23.44
C GLY A 115 11.32 -3.31 23.94
N ASN A 116 10.10 -2.98 24.36
CA ASN A 116 9.10 -3.97 24.76
C ASN A 116 8.69 -4.88 23.58
N PHE A 117 8.55 -4.34 22.37
CA PHE A 117 8.28 -5.15 21.19
C PHE A 117 9.48 -6.00 20.78
N LEU A 118 10.69 -5.45 20.83
CA LEU A 118 11.91 -6.22 20.55
C LEU A 118 12.04 -7.42 21.49
N SER A 119 11.70 -7.27 22.77
CA SER A 119 11.67 -8.38 23.74
C SER A 119 10.63 -9.47 23.42
N GLN A 120 9.63 -9.15 22.60
CA GLN A 120 8.57 -10.05 22.13
C GLN A 120 8.87 -10.65 20.73
N GLY A 121 10.12 -10.51 20.28
CA GLY A 121 10.60 -11.07 19.01
C GLY A 121 10.31 -10.22 17.78
N TRP A 122 9.96 -8.93 17.95
CA TRP A 122 9.96 -7.99 16.83
C TRP A 122 11.39 -7.55 16.50
N ILE A 123 11.59 -7.12 15.26
CA ILE A 123 12.88 -6.65 14.73
C ILE A 123 12.69 -5.18 14.31
N LYS A 124 13.61 -4.28 14.71
CA LYS A 124 13.60 -2.88 14.27
C LYS A 124 14.38 -2.76 12.97
N GLU A 125 13.75 -2.25 11.93
CA GLU A 125 14.36 -2.04 10.60
C GLU A 125 14.11 -0.62 10.10
N GLN A 126 15.00 -0.15 9.22
CA GLN A 126 14.80 1.09 8.46
C GLN A 126 14.32 0.75 7.05
N GLY A 127 13.11 1.15 6.69
CA GLY A 127 12.45 0.70 5.46
C GLY A 127 13.18 1.06 4.16
N SER A 128 13.99 2.13 4.15
CA SER A 128 14.82 2.47 2.98
C SER A 128 15.91 1.44 2.66
N GLY A 129 16.31 0.60 3.62
CA GLY A 129 17.18 -0.56 3.37
C GLY A 129 16.47 -1.74 2.70
N TRP A 130 15.14 -1.70 2.61
CA TRP A 130 14.27 -2.81 2.23
C TRP A 130 13.34 -2.48 1.06
N ASN A 131 13.61 -1.39 0.33
CA ASN A 131 12.75 -0.88 -0.74
C ASN A 131 11.30 -0.59 -0.25
N LEU A 132 11.17 -0.14 1.00
CA LEU A 132 9.93 0.34 1.62
C LEU A 132 10.05 1.84 1.92
N PHE A 133 8.99 2.43 2.52
CA PHE A 133 9.06 3.82 2.93
C PHE A 133 10.23 4.10 3.90
N ASP A 134 10.84 5.28 3.82
CA ASP A 134 12.04 5.68 4.57
C ASP A 134 11.61 6.09 5.97
N ASP A 135 11.25 5.07 6.74
CA ASP A 135 10.69 5.18 8.07
C ASP A 135 11.14 3.97 8.90
N THR A 136 10.92 4.06 10.21
CA THR A 136 11.17 2.96 11.14
C THR A 136 10.02 1.96 11.10
N TYR A 137 10.38 0.68 10.97
CA TYR A 137 9.46 -0.45 11.04
C TYR A 137 9.80 -1.37 12.20
N LEU A 138 8.76 -1.99 12.76
CA LEU A 138 8.86 -3.21 13.53
C LEU A 138 8.40 -4.37 12.66
N VAL A 139 9.24 -5.40 12.53
CA VAL A 139 8.96 -6.57 11.71
C VAL A 139 8.79 -7.81 12.59
N LYS A 140 7.81 -8.65 12.29
CA LYS A 140 7.66 -9.95 12.93
C LYS A 140 7.48 -11.04 11.89
N ASN A 141 8.31 -12.07 11.99
CA ASN A 141 8.26 -13.20 11.07
C ASN A 141 7.39 -14.32 11.63
N SER A 142 6.66 -14.99 10.75
CA SER A 142 5.93 -16.23 11.02
C SER A 142 6.03 -17.18 9.83
N ASN A 143 5.73 -18.45 10.03
CA ASN A 143 5.79 -19.43 8.95
C ASN A 143 4.42 -19.60 8.29
N PHE A 144 4.41 -19.87 6.99
CA PHE A 144 3.22 -20.26 6.24
C PHE A 144 3.56 -21.36 5.22
N SER A 145 2.54 -21.87 4.52
CA SER A 145 2.70 -22.93 3.51
C SER A 145 2.81 -22.36 2.10
N CYS A 146 3.89 -22.66 1.40
CA CYS A 146 4.20 -22.19 0.04
C CYS A 146 3.58 -23.00 -1.09
N VAL A 147 2.55 -23.80 -0.80
CA VAL A 147 1.93 -24.66 -1.82
C VAL A 147 1.22 -23.76 -2.84
N GLN A 148 1.95 -23.38 -3.88
CA GLN A 148 1.39 -22.76 -5.06
C GLN A 148 0.61 -23.83 -5.84
N PRO A 149 -0.55 -23.49 -6.44
CA PRO A 149 -1.22 -24.42 -7.34
C PRO A 149 -0.28 -24.77 -8.48
N THR A 150 -0.01 -26.07 -8.68
CA THR A 150 0.80 -26.56 -9.81
C THR A 150 0.24 -25.96 -11.10
N PRO A 151 0.98 -25.14 -11.85
CA PRO A 151 0.50 -24.64 -13.12
C PRO A 151 0.27 -25.83 -14.07
N THR A 152 -0.93 -25.93 -14.62
CA THR A 152 -1.18 -26.82 -15.76
C THR A 152 -0.24 -26.39 -16.88
N PRO A 153 0.50 -27.30 -17.54
CA PRO A 153 1.49 -26.92 -18.53
C PRO A 153 0.82 -26.12 -19.66
N THR A 154 1.11 -24.81 -19.68
CA THR A 154 0.74 -23.93 -20.79
C THR A 154 1.48 -24.42 -22.04
N PRO A 155 0.80 -24.64 -23.18
CA PRO A 155 1.47 -25.07 -24.40
C PRO A 155 2.50 -24.02 -24.83
N THR A 156 3.75 -24.45 -24.95
CA THR A 156 4.87 -23.66 -25.47
C THR A 156 4.54 -23.15 -26.86
N THR A 157 4.28 -21.84 -27.01
CA THR A 157 4.20 -21.22 -28.33
C THR A 157 5.60 -21.07 -28.92
N ILE A 158 5.81 -21.66 -30.09
CA ILE A 158 7.01 -21.50 -30.90
C ILE A 158 7.26 -20.01 -31.18
N PRO A 159 8.50 -19.49 -31.01
CA PRO A 159 8.81 -18.12 -31.36
C PRO A 159 8.66 -17.93 -32.88
N THR A 160 7.83 -16.99 -33.27
CA THR A 160 7.74 -16.52 -34.65
C THR A 160 8.89 -15.54 -34.89
N ILE A 161 9.76 -15.85 -35.84
CA ILE A 161 10.86 -14.98 -36.29
C ILE A 161 10.29 -13.69 -36.91
N THR A 162 10.43 -12.58 -36.21
CA THR A 162 10.17 -11.22 -36.74
C THR A 162 11.30 -10.83 -37.71
N PRO A 163 11.02 -10.34 -38.93
CA PRO A 163 12.07 -9.89 -39.83
C PRO A 163 12.75 -8.61 -39.31
N THR A 164 14.08 -8.63 -39.35
CA THR A 164 15.00 -7.54 -39.06
C THR A 164 14.70 -6.28 -39.89
N PRO A 165 14.57 -5.08 -39.29
CA PRO A 165 14.53 -3.85 -40.09
C PRO A 165 15.91 -3.58 -40.71
N THR A 166 15.92 -3.33 -42.01
CA THR A 166 17.10 -2.92 -42.78
C THR A 166 17.50 -1.48 -42.39
N THR A 167 18.69 -1.33 -41.81
CA THR A 167 19.29 -0.02 -41.54
C THR A 167 19.71 0.65 -42.86
N THR A 168 19.13 1.81 -43.16
CA THR A 168 19.61 2.71 -44.24
C THR A 168 20.47 3.79 -43.61
N PHE A 169 21.73 3.91 -44.01
CA PHE A 169 22.61 4.99 -43.57
C PHE A 169 22.21 6.32 -44.22
N VAL A 170 21.98 7.35 -43.40
CA VAL A 170 21.77 8.74 -43.81
C VAL A 170 23.11 9.48 -43.70
N PRO A 171 23.51 10.34 -44.67
CA PRO A 171 24.77 11.06 -44.59
C PRO A 171 24.81 12.09 -43.44
N THR A 172 25.95 12.11 -42.77
CA THR A 172 26.35 12.98 -41.66
C THR A 172 26.25 14.46 -42.01
N ALA A 173 25.46 15.22 -41.25
CA ALA A 173 25.48 16.68 -41.26
C ALA A 173 26.70 17.22 -40.48
N THR A 174 27.30 18.29 -41.02
CA THR A 174 28.45 19.03 -40.49
C THR A 174 28.15 19.66 -39.12
N PRO A 175 29.05 19.59 -38.12
CA PRO A 175 28.82 20.22 -36.81
C PRO A 175 28.85 21.75 -36.93
N THR A 176 27.71 22.37 -36.60
CA THR A 176 27.61 23.81 -36.34
C THR A 176 28.07 24.08 -34.89
N PRO A 177 28.75 25.21 -34.59
CA PRO A 177 29.22 25.52 -33.23
C PRO A 177 28.05 25.54 -32.23
N GLY A 178 28.16 24.77 -31.15
CA GLY A 178 27.02 24.34 -30.33
C GLY A 178 26.47 25.35 -29.32
N PRO A 179 25.20 25.19 -28.90
CA PRO A 179 24.60 25.94 -27.81
C PRO A 179 25.05 25.42 -26.42
N GLU A 180 24.81 26.27 -25.42
CA GLU A 180 25.03 26.16 -23.96
C GLU A 180 25.05 24.73 -23.35
N PRO A 181 25.86 24.46 -22.30
CA PRO A 181 25.90 23.15 -21.65
C PRO A 181 24.50 22.68 -21.21
N GLU A 182 24.03 21.61 -21.85
CA GLU A 182 22.74 20.99 -21.60
C GLU A 182 22.69 20.48 -20.15
N GLN A 183 21.82 21.08 -19.33
CA GLN A 183 21.65 20.74 -17.92
C GLN A 183 20.77 19.49 -17.77
N ALA A 184 20.86 18.82 -16.61
CA ALA A 184 19.99 17.70 -16.28
C ALA A 184 18.50 18.08 -16.38
N ARG A 185 17.69 17.15 -16.88
CA ARG A 185 16.24 17.29 -16.96
C ARG A 185 15.55 15.95 -16.81
N CYS A 186 14.33 15.98 -16.30
CA CYS A 186 13.44 14.84 -16.43
C CYS A 186 12.97 14.72 -17.90
N THR A 187 12.92 13.49 -18.40
CA THR A 187 12.51 13.16 -19.79
C THR A 187 11.20 12.38 -19.86
N GLY A 188 10.70 11.86 -18.74
CA GLY A 188 9.44 11.13 -18.74
C GLY A 188 9.12 10.46 -17.42
N LEU A 189 7.82 10.27 -17.19
CA LEU A 189 7.25 9.46 -16.13
C LEU A 189 6.31 8.43 -16.77
N SER A 190 6.54 7.14 -16.53
CA SER A 190 5.58 6.07 -16.87
C SER A 190 4.95 5.50 -15.62
N VAL A 191 3.71 5.02 -15.74
CA VAL A 191 2.94 4.45 -14.63
C VAL A 191 2.23 3.17 -15.03
N SER A 192 2.07 2.23 -14.10
CA SER A 192 1.29 1.01 -14.31
C SER A 192 0.75 0.46 -12.98
N PRO A 193 -0.56 0.17 -12.87
CA PRO A 193 -1.64 0.57 -13.79
C PRO A 193 -1.92 2.09 -13.72
N GLN A 194 -2.46 2.69 -14.79
CA GLN A 194 -2.84 4.12 -14.79
C GLN A 194 -4.25 4.36 -14.20
N GLU A 195 -5.08 3.32 -14.11
CA GLU A 195 -6.42 3.38 -13.53
C GLU A 195 -6.79 2.08 -12.81
N GLY A 196 -7.74 2.15 -11.89
CA GLY A 196 -8.20 1.00 -11.12
C GLY A 196 -9.16 1.39 -10.01
N THR A 197 -9.55 0.43 -9.17
CA THR A 197 -10.47 0.70 -8.04
C THR A 197 -9.68 0.87 -6.75
N ALA A 198 -10.09 1.82 -5.91
CA ALA A 198 -9.49 2.01 -4.60
C ALA A 198 -9.67 0.76 -3.71
N PRO A 199 -8.64 0.37 -2.93
CA PRO A 199 -7.29 0.94 -2.97
C PRO A 199 -6.48 0.45 -4.18
N LEU A 200 -5.72 1.35 -4.81
CA LEU A 200 -4.95 1.07 -6.02
C LEU A 200 -3.46 1.34 -5.81
N THR A 201 -2.64 0.32 -5.98
CA THR A 201 -1.18 0.45 -5.98
C THR A 201 -0.68 0.63 -7.41
N VAL A 202 0.12 1.67 -7.62
CA VAL A 202 0.65 2.08 -8.92
C VAL A 202 2.16 2.10 -8.85
N ARG A 203 2.82 1.50 -9.84
CA ARG A 203 4.26 1.57 -10.06
C ARG A 203 4.59 2.74 -10.96
N PHE A 204 5.66 3.45 -10.64
CA PHE A 204 6.17 4.64 -11.32
C PHE A 204 7.58 4.38 -11.79
N THR A 205 7.90 4.74 -13.03
CA THR A 205 9.27 4.75 -13.53
C THR A 205 9.61 6.13 -14.08
N GLY A 206 10.57 6.79 -13.44
CA GLY A 206 11.12 8.07 -13.86
C GLY A 206 12.26 7.88 -14.85
N SER A 207 12.40 8.83 -15.78
CA SER A 207 13.54 8.90 -16.68
C SER A 207 14.10 10.32 -16.69
N GLY A 208 15.42 10.42 -16.75
CA GLY A 208 16.12 11.69 -16.86
C GLY A 208 17.35 11.60 -17.74
N PHE A 209 17.78 12.77 -18.20
CA PHE A 209 18.95 12.93 -19.06
C PHE A 209 19.83 14.04 -18.50
N ASP A 210 21.12 13.76 -18.37
CA ASP A 210 22.17 14.76 -18.13
C ASP A 210 23.32 14.48 -19.10
N LYS A 211 23.79 15.53 -19.76
CA LYS A 211 24.93 15.46 -20.69
C LYS A 211 26.26 15.28 -19.95
N ASN A 212 26.35 15.76 -18.72
CA ASN A 212 27.58 15.82 -17.95
C ASN A 212 27.77 14.60 -17.03
N GLY A 213 26.78 13.72 -16.91
CA GLY A 213 26.85 12.57 -16.01
C GLY A 213 25.52 11.86 -15.82
N PRO A 214 25.44 10.94 -14.85
CA PRO A 214 24.20 10.23 -14.54
C PRO A 214 23.25 11.06 -13.69
N ILE A 215 21.97 10.70 -13.72
CA ILE A 215 21.01 11.10 -12.70
C ILE A 215 21.31 10.31 -11.42
N LEU A 216 21.38 11.00 -10.28
CA LEU A 216 21.74 10.42 -8.99
C LEU A 216 20.52 10.13 -8.11
N GLU A 217 19.48 10.97 -8.18
CA GLU A 217 18.28 10.86 -7.36
C GLU A 217 17.01 11.25 -8.15
N TYR A 218 15.90 10.65 -7.76
CA TYR A 218 14.55 10.91 -8.25
C TYR A 218 13.66 11.36 -7.07
N GLU A 219 12.81 12.37 -7.29
CA GLU A 219 11.79 12.83 -6.35
C GLU A 219 10.43 12.66 -7.04
N PHE A 220 9.64 11.71 -6.57
CA PHE A 220 8.26 11.49 -7.02
C PHE A 220 7.31 12.26 -6.10
N ASP A 221 6.35 12.98 -6.68
CA ASP A 221 5.20 13.53 -5.96
C ASP A 221 3.96 12.84 -6.51
N PHE A 222 3.23 12.10 -5.68
CA PHE A 222 2.10 11.29 -6.11
C PHE A 222 0.80 12.10 -6.29
N GLY A 223 0.78 13.36 -5.86
CA GLY A 223 -0.32 14.29 -6.11
C GLY A 223 -1.63 13.94 -5.40
N ASP A 224 -1.60 13.07 -4.40
CA ASP A 224 -2.72 12.79 -3.51
C ASP A 224 -2.49 13.35 -2.10
N SER A 225 -3.56 13.46 -1.32
CA SER A 225 -3.44 13.55 0.13
C SER A 225 -3.22 12.12 0.65
N SER A 226 -1.98 11.66 0.55
CA SER A 226 -1.58 10.32 0.93
C SER A 226 -1.89 10.09 2.40
N GLY A 227 -2.75 9.12 2.73
CA GLY A 227 -3.28 8.91 4.09
C GLY A 227 -2.21 8.92 5.18
N PHE A 228 -1.59 7.76 5.45
CA PHE A 228 -0.41 7.68 6.31
C PHE A 228 0.90 7.61 5.50
N GLN A 229 0.85 7.42 4.17
CA GLN A 229 2.02 7.28 3.30
C GLN A 229 2.65 8.65 2.99
N PRO A 230 3.94 8.72 2.63
CA PRO A 230 4.56 9.96 2.16
C PRO A 230 4.03 10.36 0.78
N GLN A 231 3.65 11.63 0.62
CA GLN A 231 3.21 12.19 -0.67
C GLN A 231 4.39 12.39 -1.63
N VAL A 232 5.53 12.82 -1.07
CA VAL A 232 6.77 13.06 -1.81
C VAL A 232 7.79 12.03 -1.40
N TRP A 233 8.35 11.33 -2.38
CA TRP A 233 9.24 10.20 -2.20
C TRP A 233 10.57 10.42 -2.93
N LYS A 234 11.69 10.26 -2.22
CA LYS A 234 13.04 10.45 -2.75
C LYS A 234 13.84 9.16 -2.67
N GLN A 235 14.53 8.85 -3.75
CA GLN A 235 15.36 7.65 -3.83
C GLN A 235 16.37 7.77 -4.97
N LYS A 236 17.30 6.81 -5.05
CA LYS A 236 18.32 6.78 -6.12
C LYS A 236 17.81 6.04 -7.35
N GLU A 237 16.95 5.06 -7.14
CA GLU A 237 16.39 4.19 -8.15
C GLU A 237 15.30 4.92 -8.95
N PRO A 238 15.20 4.68 -10.26
CA PRO A 238 14.20 5.33 -11.10
C PRO A 238 12.78 4.77 -10.89
N GLU A 239 12.57 3.81 -9.98
CA GLU A 239 11.31 3.09 -9.81
C GLU A 239 10.71 3.24 -8.41
N ALA A 240 9.49 3.75 -8.29
CA ALA A 240 8.76 3.87 -7.03
C ALA A 240 7.40 3.18 -7.12
N ALA A 241 6.81 2.83 -5.98
CA ALA A 241 5.42 2.41 -5.90
C ALA A 241 4.65 3.33 -4.94
N HIS A 242 3.35 3.51 -5.18
CA HIS A 242 2.46 4.27 -4.29
C HIS A 242 1.06 3.70 -4.31
N ARG A 243 0.40 3.71 -3.15
CA ARG A 243 -0.94 3.17 -3.00
C ARG A 243 -1.94 4.28 -2.70
N TYR A 244 -2.81 4.53 -3.67
CA TYR A 244 -3.92 5.47 -3.56
C TYR A 244 -5.08 4.83 -2.80
N GLU A 245 -5.30 5.30 -1.56
CA GLU A 245 -6.34 4.79 -0.66
C GLU A 245 -7.76 5.20 -1.08
N ASN A 246 -7.89 6.41 -1.63
CA ASN A 246 -9.17 7.05 -1.88
C ASN A 246 -9.44 7.15 -3.39
N PRO A 247 -10.72 7.04 -3.81
CA PRO A 247 -11.09 7.33 -5.18
C PRO A 247 -10.84 8.81 -5.50
N GLY A 248 -10.38 9.09 -6.71
CA GLY A 248 -10.02 10.42 -7.15
C GLY A 248 -9.22 10.42 -8.45
N THR A 249 -8.90 11.61 -8.93
CA THR A 249 -7.98 11.83 -10.04
C THR A 249 -6.76 12.55 -9.49
N PHE A 250 -5.59 11.92 -9.61
CA PHE A 250 -4.34 12.40 -9.04
C PHE A 250 -3.34 12.70 -10.15
N VAL A 251 -2.52 13.74 -9.97
CA VAL A 251 -1.47 14.12 -10.93
C VAL A 251 -0.12 13.85 -10.28
N ALA A 252 0.48 12.72 -10.62
CA ALA A 252 1.82 12.38 -10.17
C ALA A 252 2.88 13.09 -11.03
N THR A 253 3.99 13.49 -10.42
CA THR A 253 5.12 14.13 -11.09
C THR A 253 6.45 13.54 -10.63
N VAL A 254 7.50 13.68 -11.43
CA VAL A 254 8.86 13.30 -11.04
C VAL A 254 9.85 14.43 -11.34
N LYS A 255 10.79 14.65 -10.43
CA LYS A 255 11.97 15.49 -10.58
C LYS A 255 13.22 14.64 -10.51
N VAL A 256 14.29 15.10 -11.14
CA VAL A 256 15.59 14.43 -11.13
C VAL A 256 16.66 15.35 -10.56
N LYS A 257 17.69 14.76 -9.96
CA LYS A 257 18.85 15.48 -9.47
C LYS A 257 20.13 14.79 -9.92
N ASP A 258 21.02 15.58 -10.48
CA ASP A 258 22.32 15.16 -10.98
C ASP A 258 23.43 15.42 -9.94
N GLN A 259 24.67 15.25 -10.37
CA GLN A 259 25.88 15.56 -9.62
C GLN A 259 26.07 17.04 -9.22
N ALA A 260 25.40 17.98 -9.90
CA ALA A 260 25.41 19.38 -9.50
C ALA A 260 24.52 19.62 -8.26
N GLY A 261 23.71 18.62 -7.88
CA GLY A 261 22.94 18.62 -6.64
C GLY A 261 21.66 19.45 -6.73
N ILE A 262 21.23 19.85 -7.92
CA ILE A 262 20.04 20.68 -8.11
C ILE A 262 18.89 19.84 -8.65
N TRP A 263 17.73 19.94 -8.00
CA TRP A 263 16.50 19.32 -8.50
C TRP A 263 15.99 20.03 -9.75
N ARG A 264 15.60 19.22 -10.74
CA ARG A 264 15.11 19.67 -12.04
C ARG A 264 13.82 18.95 -12.37
N ASP A 265 12.78 19.74 -12.57
CA ASP A 265 11.47 19.28 -13.04
C ASP A 265 11.55 18.99 -14.55
N GLY A 266 10.50 18.36 -15.08
CA GLY A 266 10.33 18.17 -16.52
C GLY A 266 9.16 18.96 -17.11
N ASN A 267 8.94 18.74 -18.40
CA ASN A 267 7.76 19.19 -19.14
C ASN A 267 6.53 18.32 -18.80
N SER A 268 5.50 18.33 -19.65
CA SER A 268 4.31 17.47 -19.49
C SER A 268 4.62 15.98 -19.45
N ASP A 269 5.74 15.53 -20.01
CA ASP A 269 6.10 14.11 -20.09
C ASP A 269 6.48 13.55 -18.70
N CYS A 270 6.89 14.42 -17.77
CA CYS A 270 7.22 14.09 -16.39
C CYS A 270 6.02 14.16 -15.44
N LYS A 271 4.81 14.13 -16.01
CA LYS A 271 3.55 14.13 -15.28
C LYS A 271 2.65 13.02 -15.80
N LYS A 272 1.93 12.35 -14.90
CA LYS A 272 0.91 11.36 -15.25
C LYS A 272 -0.34 11.56 -14.42
N THR A 273 -1.49 11.36 -15.05
CA THR A 273 -2.79 11.38 -14.39
C THR A 273 -3.21 9.95 -14.06
N ILE A 274 -3.49 9.70 -12.79
CA ILE A 274 -3.94 8.41 -12.27
C ILE A 274 -5.43 8.55 -11.93
N THR A 275 -6.24 7.59 -12.36
CA THR A 275 -7.68 7.58 -12.08
C THR A 275 -8.04 6.42 -11.15
N VAL A 276 -8.50 6.74 -9.95
CA VAL A 276 -8.88 5.76 -8.94
C VAL A 276 -10.39 5.80 -8.74
N HIS A 277 -11.06 4.70 -9.08
CA HIS A 277 -12.50 4.55 -8.98
C HIS A 277 -12.92 4.10 -7.57
N GLY A 278 -14.10 4.52 -7.14
CA GLY A 278 -14.72 3.97 -5.93
C GLY A 278 -15.20 2.55 -6.19
N LYS A 279 -15.18 1.68 -5.17
CA LYS A 279 -15.78 0.35 -5.27
C LYS A 279 -17.24 0.49 -5.72
N PRO A 280 -17.70 -0.25 -6.75
CA PRO A 280 -19.10 -0.24 -7.15
C PRO A 280 -19.96 -0.55 -5.93
N GLN A 281 -20.84 0.39 -5.57
CA GLN A 281 -21.83 0.11 -4.54
C GLN A 281 -22.80 -0.89 -5.15
N VAL A 282 -22.72 -2.16 -4.75
CA VAL A 282 -23.82 -3.09 -4.97
C VAL A 282 -24.95 -2.53 -4.13
N LEU A 283 -25.88 -1.81 -4.76
CA LEU A 283 -27.16 -1.49 -4.14
C LEU A 283 -27.72 -2.83 -3.70
N ALA A 284 -27.64 -3.11 -2.40
CA ALA A 284 -28.12 -4.36 -1.84
C ALA A 284 -29.49 -4.58 -2.46
N ALA A 285 -29.65 -5.67 -3.21
CA ALA A 285 -30.94 -6.01 -3.78
C ALA A 285 -31.93 -5.92 -2.62
N ALA A 286 -32.82 -4.92 -2.67
CA ALA A 286 -33.78 -4.70 -1.61
C ALA A 286 -34.38 -6.07 -1.34
N LYS A 287 -34.26 -6.57 -0.10
CA LYS A 287 -34.80 -7.87 0.28
C LYS A 287 -36.30 -7.78 0.02
N VAL A 288 -36.73 -8.19 -1.18
CA VAL A 288 -38.14 -8.17 -1.55
C VAL A 288 -38.79 -9.06 -0.52
N LYS A 289 -39.69 -8.47 0.27
CA LYS A 289 -40.41 -9.15 1.34
C LYS A 289 -41.34 -10.18 0.70
N GLY A 290 -40.78 -11.33 0.34
CA GLY A 290 -41.44 -12.36 -0.45
C GLY A 290 -41.69 -11.90 -1.90
N LEU A 291 -41.38 -12.76 -2.87
CA LEU A 291 -42.13 -12.71 -4.11
C LEU A 291 -43.61 -12.91 -3.74
N PRO A 292 -44.57 -12.16 -4.32
CA PRO A 292 -45.97 -12.55 -4.20
C PRO A 292 -46.08 -14.00 -4.67
N GLU A 293 -46.73 -14.82 -3.85
CA GLU A 293 -46.93 -16.25 -4.09
C GLU A 293 -47.48 -16.43 -5.52
N ALA A 294 -46.65 -16.93 -6.42
CA ALA A 294 -47.03 -17.15 -7.81
C ALA A 294 -47.93 -18.39 -7.85
N GLY A 295 -49.23 -18.18 -7.63
CA GLY A 295 -50.22 -19.25 -7.71
C GLY A 295 -51.37 -19.07 -6.74
N SER A 296 -52.17 -18.02 -6.92
CA SER A 296 -53.54 -18.07 -6.41
C SER A 296 -54.31 -19.05 -7.30
N PRO A 297 -54.95 -20.11 -6.76
CA PRO A 297 -55.80 -20.98 -7.56
C PRO A 297 -56.96 -20.11 -8.06
N ILE A 298 -56.95 -19.83 -9.36
CA ILE A 298 -57.98 -19.04 -10.02
C ILE A 298 -59.28 -19.84 -9.91
N GLY A 299 -60.07 -19.54 -8.89
CA GLY A 299 -61.48 -19.87 -8.84
C GLY A 299 -62.14 -19.21 -10.05
N ALA A 300 -62.86 -20.02 -10.81
CA ALA A 300 -63.52 -19.66 -12.05
C ALA A 300 -64.24 -18.31 -11.95
N SER A 301 -63.78 -17.31 -12.72
CA SER A 301 -64.61 -16.35 -13.47
C SER A 301 -63.73 -15.32 -14.20
N GLY A 302 -63.66 -15.46 -15.53
CA GLY A 302 -63.60 -14.36 -16.49
C GLY A 302 -62.37 -13.43 -16.49
N VAL A 303 -61.77 -13.34 -17.69
CA VAL A 303 -60.84 -12.31 -18.19
C VAL A 303 -59.35 -12.63 -18.04
N ILE A 304 -58.82 -13.31 -19.05
CA ILE A 304 -57.39 -13.42 -19.35
C ILE A 304 -56.95 -12.09 -19.98
N ILE A 305 -56.34 -11.19 -19.21
CA ILE A 305 -55.52 -10.10 -19.79
C ILE A 305 -54.08 -10.61 -19.85
N SER A 306 -53.54 -10.58 -21.06
CA SER A 306 -52.21 -11.04 -21.46
C SER A 306 -51.06 -10.33 -20.73
N LEU A 307 -50.70 -10.81 -19.53
CA LEU A 307 -49.49 -10.37 -18.80
C LEU A 307 -48.20 -11.07 -19.27
N GLY A 308 -48.30 -12.06 -20.16
CA GLY A 308 -47.13 -12.78 -20.69
C GLY A 308 -46.15 -11.87 -21.47
N SER A 309 -46.65 -10.83 -22.14
CA SER A 309 -45.83 -9.94 -22.96
C SER A 309 -44.89 -9.07 -22.12
N LEU A 310 -45.34 -8.61 -20.95
CA LEU A 310 -44.56 -7.73 -20.09
C LEU A 310 -43.41 -8.50 -19.40
N GLY A 311 -43.65 -9.75 -19.01
CA GLY A 311 -42.63 -10.63 -18.43
C GLY A 311 -41.51 -10.97 -19.43
N VAL A 312 -41.87 -11.28 -20.68
CA VAL A 312 -40.88 -11.54 -21.74
C VAL A 312 -40.12 -10.26 -22.13
N TYR A 313 -40.78 -9.11 -22.13
CA TYR A 313 -40.13 -7.82 -22.40
C TYR A 313 -39.08 -7.47 -21.34
N LEU A 314 -39.39 -7.67 -20.05
CA LEU A 314 -38.44 -7.42 -18.96
C LEU A 314 -37.27 -8.43 -19.00
N TYR A 315 -37.53 -9.72 -19.24
CA TYR A 315 -36.46 -10.72 -19.36
C TYR A 315 -35.47 -10.42 -20.49
N LYS A 316 -35.95 -9.96 -21.66
CA LYS A 316 -35.07 -9.58 -22.79
C LYS A 316 -34.30 -8.28 -22.54
N ARG A 317 -34.83 -7.35 -21.73
CA ARG A 317 -34.19 -6.05 -21.47
C ARG A 317 -33.11 -6.10 -20.39
N PHE A 318 -33.18 -7.08 -19.47
CA PHE A 318 -32.23 -7.21 -18.35
C PHE A 318 -31.20 -8.34 -18.53
N LYS A 319 -31.19 -9.02 -19.68
CA LYS A 319 -30.05 -9.84 -20.10
C LYS A 319 -29.01 -8.94 -20.76
N ILE A 320 -28.26 -8.19 -19.95
CA ILE A 320 -27.06 -7.46 -20.39
C ILE A 320 -25.84 -8.36 -20.16
N ILE A 321 -25.04 -8.39 -21.22
CA ILE A 321 -23.72 -9.02 -21.42
C ILE A 321 -22.73 -8.56 -20.35
#